data_AF-A0A3A8P066-F1
#
_entry.id   AF-A0A3A8P066-F1
#
_cell.length_a   1.000
_cell.length_b   1.000
_cell.length_c   1.000
_cell.angle_alpha   90.00
_cell.angle_beta   90.00
_cell.angle_gamma   90.00
#
_symmetry.space_group_name_H-M   'P 1'
#
loop_
_entity.id
_entity.type
_entity.pdbx_description
1 polymer ?
#
loop_
_entity_poly.entity_id
_entity_poly.type
_entity_poly.pdbx_seq_one_letter_code
_entity_poly.pdbx_strand_id
1 'polypeptide(L)'
;MHCRWIVVAVTLMSVGCAHSKRTPESELPRYEHVFQKPLSEALAVTRELMEEQGHTFEETEDKNQLVTRWKEPDRAGSRNSTYARYLVTGIVLSPRQSVVRIFRMTQQTVGNDVEWRKVWWKVGAERAEQVSNPFEKAVDFEENDTDTKRLSMLRGAQHGVRDLELEKALTLRLESAPSVEVLSGNVMEAKRPTAVRAPEFYLDRWQEEPPTAGPCTTSVRGMEALLHPGLTLLIGEQLGSREAPEVVGHAVCQAGQTGLAVVLGLSLPASEQARVDAYLASPGAPADQDTLLEGPFWSRPYQDGRSSRAILDLIDRVRSLRAAGQRVTLVAYDTDVLRGSERDAAQARVWAERRAQKPDEVHIVLAGNTHTRTTKGTDWDKDFTPMAHLLKGYPSLVVLEMSYAQGTRWGCDLDRSGKLACGIVGATPAPRVAAPAGLSPYVQRLEAPASEGFQGLLYVGELTPSMPAILGLREAPPPSSMQAPPPLHVKPPIF
;
A
#
# COMPACT_ATOMS: atom_id res chain seq x y z
N MET A 1 -65.64 -10.62 -40.00
CA MET A 1 -65.69 -9.46 -39.08
C MET A 1 -64.41 -9.49 -38.24
N HIS A 2 -63.33 -8.99 -38.82
CA HIS A 2 -61.98 -8.96 -38.24
C HIS A 2 -61.47 -7.53 -38.33
N CYS A 3 -61.38 -6.84 -37.19
CA CYS A 3 -60.53 -5.68 -36.94
C CYS A 3 -61.02 -5.00 -35.67
N ARG A 4 -60.39 -5.25 -34.52
CA ARG A 4 -60.36 -4.26 -33.42
C ARG A 4 -59.50 -4.57 -32.17
N TRP A 5 -58.72 -5.66 -32.12
CA TRP A 5 -58.01 -6.02 -30.88
C TRP A 5 -56.50 -6.26 -31.01
N ILE A 6 -55.81 -5.62 -31.97
CA ILE A 6 -54.34 -5.76 -32.12
C ILE A 6 -53.57 -4.42 -32.05
N VAL A 7 -54.25 -3.28 -31.79
CA VAL A 7 -53.57 -1.96 -31.82
C VAL A 7 -53.16 -1.45 -30.43
N VAL A 8 -53.52 -2.11 -29.33
CA VAL A 8 -53.21 -1.62 -27.96
C VAL A 8 -52.00 -2.33 -27.31
N ALA A 9 -51.50 -3.43 -27.90
CA ALA A 9 -50.40 -4.21 -27.31
C ALA A 9 -48.99 -3.81 -27.78
N VAL A 10 -48.84 -2.92 -28.77
CA VAL A 10 -47.53 -2.57 -29.35
C VAL A 10 -47.01 -1.20 -28.91
N THR A 11 -47.82 -0.39 -28.23
CA THR A 11 -47.42 0.95 -27.73
C THR A 11 -46.83 0.96 -26.31
N LEU A 12 -46.61 -0.20 -25.69
CA LEU A 12 -46.09 -0.32 -24.31
C LEU A 12 -44.68 -0.95 -24.20
N MET A 13 -43.95 -1.12 -25.30
CA MET A 13 -42.61 -1.74 -25.32
C MET A 13 -41.49 -0.86 -25.90
N SER A 14 -41.59 0.47 -25.77
CA SER A 14 -40.49 1.35 -26.17
C SER A 14 -40.42 2.63 -25.33
N VAL A 15 -40.40 2.47 -24.01
CA VAL A 15 -39.73 3.43 -23.12
C VAL A 15 -38.66 2.65 -22.36
N GLY A 16 -37.67 2.19 -23.12
CA GLY A 16 -36.43 1.67 -22.56
C GLY A 16 -35.71 2.84 -21.90
N CYS A 17 -35.73 2.88 -20.57
CA CYS A 17 -34.94 3.81 -19.80
C CYS A 17 -33.48 3.74 -20.26
N ALA A 18 -32.97 4.83 -20.84
CA ALA A 18 -31.54 5.12 -20.83
C ALA A 18 -31.15 5.47 -19.37
N HIS A 19 -31.18 4.47 -18.50
CA HIS A 19 -30.59 4.55 -17.17
C HIS A 19 -29.08 4.49 -17.37
N SER A 20 -28.47 5.66 -17.60
CA SER A 20 -27.13 5.89 -17.07
C SER A 20 -27.19 5.47 -15.60
N LYS A 21 -26.41 4.45 -15.21
CA LYS A 21 -26.27 4.11 -13.80
C LYS A 21 -25.71 5.37 -13.12
N ARG A 22 -26.60 6.18 -12.55
CA ARG A 22 -26.21 7.13 -11.50
C ARG A 22 -25.62 6.23 -10.42
N THR A 23 -24.30 6.22 -10.29
CA THR A 23 -23.64 5.76 -9.07
C THR A 23 -24.34 6.50 -7.94
N PRO A 24 -25.07 5.79 -7.05
CA PRO A 24 -25.76 6.45 -5.96
C PRO A 24 -24.76 7.27 -5.16
N GLU A 25 -25.18 8.44 -4.67
CA GLU A 25 -24.34 9.38 -3.90
C GLU A 25 -23.67 8.70 -2.69
N SER A 26 -24.18 7.56 -2.24
CA SER A 26 -23.63 6.68 -1.21
C SER A 26 -22.34 5.94 -1.59
N GLU A 27 -21.96 5.86 -2.87
CA GLU A 27 -20.75 5.17 -3.32
C GLU A 27 -19.52 6.07 -3.39
N LEU A 28 -19.67 7.41 -3.28
CA LEU A 28 -18.53 8.32 -3.28
C LEU A 28 -17.87 8.36 -1.90
N PRO A 29 -16.52 8.32 -1.83
CA PRO A 29 -15.82 8.28 -0.56
C PRO A 29 -16.01 9.61 0.19
N ARG A 30 -16.33 9.50 1.48
CA ARG A 30 -16.49 10.66 2.38
C ARG A 30 -15.19 11.43 2.60
N TYR A 31 -14.06 10.74 2.48
CA TYR A 31 -12.73 11.28 2.69
C TYR A 31 -11.84 11.04 1.47
N GLU A 32 -10.90 11.94 1.25
CA GLU A 32 -9.89 11.77 0.21
C GLU A 32 -8.72 10.94 0.72
N HIS A 33 -8.21 10.06 -0.14
CA HIS A 33 -6.96 9.35 0.12
C HIS A 33 -5.77 10.29 -0.10
N VAL A 34 -4.94 10.45 0.92
CA VAL A 34 -3.74 11.29 0.88
C VAL A 34 -2.50 10.41 0.72
N PHE A 35 -1.85 10.50 -0.43
CA PHE A 35 -0.60 9.82 -0.70
C PHE A 35 0.56 10.55 0.00
N GLN A 36 1.41 9.81 0.71
CA GLN A 36 2.65 10.32 1.33
C GLN A 36 3.80 10.43 0.30
N LYS A 37 3.48 10.87 -0.92
CA LYS A 37 4.42 11.06 -2.03
C LYS A 37 4.19 12.41 -2.72
N PRO A 38 5.24 13.01 -3.32
CA PRO A 38 5.08 14.21 -4.15
C PRO A 38 4.11 13.97 -5.31
N LEU A 39 3.35 15.01 -5.69
CA LEU A 39 2.34 14.87 -6.74
C LEU A 39 2.93 14.42 -8.09
N SER A 40 4.13 14.88 -8.42
CA SER A 40 4.81 14.50 -9.66
C SER A 40 5.12 12.99 -9.74
N GLU A 41 5.39 12.36 -8.61
CA GLU A 41 5.61 10.91 -8.52
C GLU A 41 4.27 10.17 -8.62
N ALA A 42 3.25 10.60 -7.88
CA ALA A 42 1.93 9.99 -7.92
C ALA A 42 1.30 10.04 -9.32
N LEU A 43 1.41 11.18 -10.03
CA LEU A 43 0.94 11.32 -11.41
C LEU A 43 1.75 10.47 -12.40
N ALA A 44 3.06 10.33 -12.21
CA ALA A 44 3.87 9.45 -13.06
C ALA A 44 3.45 7.99 -12.93
N VAL A 45 3.25 7.50 -11.71
CA VAL A 45 2.75 6.13 -11.47
C VAL A 45 1.33 5.95 -12.00
N THR A 46 0.48 6.98 -11.90
CA THR A 46 -0.87 6.95 -12.50
C THR A 46 -0.79 6.82 -14.02
N ARG A 47 0.12 7.54 -14.67
CA ARG A 47 0.35 7.43 -16.11
C ARG A 47 0.78 6.03 -16.50
N GLU A 48 1.78 5.46 -15.81
CA GLU A 48 2.26 4.09 -16.06
C GLU A 48 1.14 3.05 -15.90
N LEU A 49 0.36 3.14 -14.82
CA LEU A 49 -0.78 2.25 -14.56
C LEU A 49 -1.81 2.29 -15.70
N MET A 50 -2.08 3.47 -16.26
CA MET A 50 -3.05 3.63 -17.34
C MET A 50 -2.48 3.23 -18.71
N GLU A 51 -1.19 3.45 -18.95
CA GLU A 51 -0.49 2.98 -20.15
C GLU A 51 -0.46 1.45 -20.21
N GLU A 52 -0.24 0.77 -19.08
CA GLU A 52 -0.35 -0.70 -18.96
C GLU A 52 -1.76 -1.22 -19.32
N GLN A 53 -2.79 -0.40 -19.12
CA GLN A 53 -4.17 -0.70 -19.52
C GLN A 53 -4.51 -0.28 -20.96
N GLY A 54 -3.52 0.19 -21.73
CA GLY A 54 -3.65 0.56 -23.13
C GLY A 54 -4.18 1.98 -23.36
N HIS A 55 -4.15 2.85 -22.37
CA HIS A 55 -4.53 4.25 -22.53
C HIS A 55 -3.36 5.10 -23.05
N THR A 56 -3.65 5.99 -24.00
CA THR A 56 -2.70 6.98 -24.52
C THR A 56 -3.08 8.37 -24.06
N PHE A 57 -2.10 9.25 -23.81
CA PHE A 57 -2.32 10.59 -23.27
C PHE A 57 -2.29 11.70 -24.35
N GLU A 58 -2.99 12.80 -24.05
CA GLU A 58 -2.88 14.08 -24.75
C GLU A 58 -1.95 15.01 -23.97
N GLU A 59 -1.30 15.96 -24.66
CA GLU A 59 -0.52 16.99 -23.98
C GLU A 59 -1.47 17.97 -23.27
N THR A 60 -1.23 18.18 -21.98
CA THR A 60 -1.99 19.09 -21.13
C THR A 60 -1.15 20.31 -20.79
N GLU A 61 -1.75 21.50 -20.79
CA GLU A 61 -1.07 22.73 -20.34
C GLU A 61 -0.84 22.71 -18.81
N ASP A 62 -1.77 22.13 -18.06
CA ASP A 62 -1.67 21.98 -16.61
C ASP A 62 -0.83 20.75 -16.25
N LYS A 63 0.30 21.00 -15.56
CA LYS A 63 1.23 19.97 -15.07
C LYS A 63 0.60 19.06 -14.02
N ASN A 64 -0.49 19.47 -13.38
CA ASN A 64 -1.19 18.69 -12.36
C ASN A 64 -2.33 17.83 -12.93
N GLN A 65 -2.51 17.81 -14.25
CA GLN A 65 -3.59 17.07 -14.91
C GLN A 65 -3.05 16.13 -15.97
N LEU A 66 -3.69 14.96 -16.10
CA LEU A 66 -3.47 14.03 -17.19
C LEU A 66 -4.80 13.78 -17.89
N VAL A 67 -4.80 13.85 -19.23
CA VAL A 67 -5.98 13.57 -20.04
C VAL A 67 -5.65 12.47 -21.03
N THR A 68 -6.46 11.41 -21.07
CA THR A 68 -6.30 10.37 -22.09
C THR A 68 -7.01 10.76 -23.38
N ARG A 69 -6.52 10.24 -24.50
CA ARG A 69 -7.25 10.26 -25.78
C ARG A 69 -8.58 9.53 -25.63
N TRP A 70 -9.53 9.89 -26.50
CA TRP A 70 -10.80 9.20 -26.61
C TRP A 70 -10.60 7.77 -27.09
N LYS A 71 -11.14 6.80 -26.35
CA LYS A 71 -11.23 5.41 -26.79
C LYS A 71 -12.48 5.26 -27.68
N GLU A 72 -12.27 4.76 -28.89
CA GLU A 72 -13.34 4.47 -29.85
C GLU A 72 -14.22 3.30 -29.36
N PRO A 73 -15.50 3.24 -29.75
CA PRO A 73 -16.39 2.17 -29.31
C PRO A 73 -16.07 0.82 -29.97
N ASP A 74 -16.18 -0.29 -29.22
CA ASP A 74 -15.97 -1.67 -29.70
C ASP A 74 -16.95 -2.12 -30.82
N ARG A 75 -18.04 -1.38 -31.08
CA ARG A 75 -19.03 -1.70 -32.12
C ARG A 75 -19.07 -0.63 -33.19
N ALA A 76 -18.28 -0.82 -34.23
CA ALA A 76 -18.48 -0.19 -35.53
C ALA A 76 -19.79 -0.72 -36.14
N GLY A 77 -20.92 -0.05 -35.90
CA GLY A 77 -22.19 -0.45 -36.54
C GLY A 77 -23.48 0.16 -35.97
N SER A 78 -23.49 0.65 -34.73
CA SER A 78 -24.65 1.36 -34.17
C SER A 78 -24.43 2.87 -34.19
N ARG A 79 -25.40 3.64 -34.71
CA ARG A 79 -25.39 5.12 -34.80
C ARG A 79 -25.38 5.85 -33.45
N ASN A 80 -25.39 5.10 -32.35
CA ASN A 80 -25.08 5.58 -31.00
C ASN A 80 -23.71 5.03 -30.60
N SER A 81 -22.68 5.86 -30.73
CA SER A 81 -21.33 5.58 -30.22
C SER A 81 -21.16 6.22 -28.85
N THR A 82 -20.61 5.45 -27.91
CA THR A 82 -20.17 5.97 -26.61
C THR A 82 -18.65 6.00 -26.61
N TYR A 83 -18.10 7.19 -26.48
CA TYR A 83 -16.67 7.42 -26.32
C TYR A 83 -16.36 7.56 -24.84
N ALA A 84 -15.22 7.04 -24.42
CA ALA A 84 -14.73 7.20 -23.06
C ALA A 84 -13.31 7.74 -23.07
N ARG A 85 -13.02 8.64 -22.13
CA ARG A 85 -11.67 9.09 -21.80
C ARG A 85 -11.55 9.23 -20.29
N TYR A 86 -10.33 9.45 -19.82
CA TYR A 86 -10.04 9.68 -18.42
C TYR A 86 -9.42 11.05 -18.22
N LEU A 87 -9.85 11.73 -17.16
CA LEU A 87 -9.26 12.95 -16.63
C LEU A 87 -8.71 12.63 -15.23
N VAL A 88 -7.41 12.77 -15.06
CA VAL A 88 -6.74 12.65 -13.77
C VAL A 88 -6.43 14.05 -13.27
N THR A 89 -6.82 14.36 -12.04
CA THR A 89 -6.53 15.64 -11.39
C THR A 89 -5.72 15.42 -10.13
N GLY A 90 -4.59 16.11 -10.04
CA GLY A 90 -3.71 16.12 -8.88
C GLY A 90 -3.88 17.36 -8.00
N ILE A 91 -3.80 17.19 -6.68
CA ILE A 91 -3.79 18.27 -5.69
C ILE A 91 -2.52 18.13 -4.84
N VAL A 92 -1.74 19.20 -4.74
CA VAL A 92 -0.57 19.28 -3.85
C VAL A 92 -1.03 19.75 -2.48
N LEU A 93 -0.77 18.97 -1.43
CA LEU A 93 -1.05 19.36 -0.04
C LEU A 93 0.20 19.84 0.67
N SER A 94 1.31 19.13 0.47
CA SER A 94 2.63 19.49 0.97
C SER A 94 3.69 18.94 0.03
N PRO A 95 4.98 19.28 0.21
CA PRO A 95 6.05 18.75 -0.65
C PRO A 95 6.10 17.22 -0.74
N ARG A 96 5.56 16.51 0.25
CA ARG A 96 5.50 15.04 0.31
C ARG A 96 4.07 14.49 0.43
N GLN A 97 3.05 15.31 0.23
CA GLN A 97 1.66 14.85 0.30
C GLN A 97 0.86 15.32 -0.91
N SER A 98 0.12 14.39 -1.50
CA SER A 98 -0.70 14.64 -2.67
C SER A 98 -2.01 13.87 -2.65
N VAL A 99 -2.99 14.37 -3.40
CA VAL A 99 -4.25 13.66 -3.70
C VAL A 99 -4.34 13.51 -5.20
N VAL A 100 -4.70 12.32 -5.67
CA VAL A 100 -4.96 12.05 -7.08
C VAL A 100 -6.40 11.57 -7.20
N ARG A 101 -7.15 12.18 -8.12
CA ARG A 101 -8.51 11.76 -8.47
C ARG A 101 -8.54 11.32 -9.91
N ILE A 102 -9.25 10.24 -10.19
CA ILE A 102 -9.40 9.68 -11.53
C ILE A 102 -10.87 9.75 -11.92
N PHE A 103 -11.17 10.49 -12.97
CA PHE A 103 -12.52 10.65 -13.51
C PHE A 103 -12.63 9.96 -14.86
N ARG A 104 -13.57 9.04 -14.98
CA ARG A 104 -13.99 8.47 -16.26
C ARG A 104 -15.01 9.41 -16.90
N MET A 105 -14.64 10.03 -18.00
CA MET A 105 -15.50 10.89 -18.81
C MET A 105 -16.12 10.08 -19.94
N THR A 106 -17.45 10.03 -20.00
CA THR A 106 -18.19 9.43 -21.11
C THR A 106 -18.87 10.50 -21.94
N GLN A 107 -18.77 10.35 -23.26
CA GLN A 107 -19.53 11.15 -24.22
C GLN A 107 -20.38 10.22 -25.06
N GLN A 108 -21.69 10.50 -25.09
CA GLN A 108 -22.62 9.84 -25.99
C GLN A 108 -22.82 10.75 -27.20
N THR A 109 -22.49 10.25 -28.38
CA THR A 109 -22.91 10.90 -29.62
C THR A 109 -24.18 10.22 -30.09
N VAL A 110 -25.29 10.95 -30.04
CA VAL A 110 -26.55 10.52 -30.63
C VAL A 110 -26.53 10.99 -32.08
N GLY A 111 -26.58 10.06 -33.03
CA GLY A 111 -26.81 10.43 -34.43
C GLY A 111 -28.15 11.16 -34.53
N ASN A 112 -28.14 12.42 -34.96
CA ASN A 112 -29.36 13.18 -35.18
C ASN A 112 -30.08 12.61 -36.41
N ASP A 113 -30.97 11.64 -36.23
CA ASP A 113 -31.74 11.00 -37.32
C ASP A 113 -32.68 11.99 -38.06
N VAL A 114 -32.81 13.24 -37.59
CA VAL A 114 -33.67 14.27 -38.19
C VAL A 114 -33.02 14.97 -39.41
N GLU A 115 -31.69 15.09 -39.47
CA GLU A 115 -31.01 15.73 -40.61
C GLU A 115 -30.68 14.76 -41.76
N TRP A 116 -30.78 13.44 -41.53
CA TRP A 116 -30.48 12.41 -42.51
C TRP A 116 -31.72 11.70 -43.08
N ARG A 117 -32.91 12.30 -42.96
CA ARG A 117 -33.91 12.05 -44.00
C ARG A 117 -33.30 12.58 -45.28
N LYS A 118 -32.64 11.72 -46.06
CA LYS A 118 -32.22 12.03 -47.43
C LYS A 118 -33.46 12.54 -48.14
N VAL A 119 -33.57 13.85 -48.24
CA VAL A 119 -34.63 14.52 -48.97
C VAL A 119 -34.20 14.46 -50.42
N TRP A 120 -34.16 13.25 -51.01
CA TRP A 120 -33.64 13.03 -52.37
C TRP A 120 -34.33 13.95 -53.38
N TRP A 121 -35.59 14.31 -53.12
CA TRP A 121 -36.35 15.27 -53.92
C TRP A 121 -35.84 16.71 -53.80
N LYS A 122 -35.33 17.14 -52.64
CA LYS A 122 -34.82 18.50 -52.40
C LYS A 122 -33.39 18.65 -52.92
N VAL A 123 -32.56 17.62 -52.70
CA VAL A 123 -31.22 17.49 -53.32
C VAL A 123 -31.35 17.41 -54.85
N GLY A 124 -32.35 16.70 -55.36
CA GLY A 124 -32.65 16.65 -56.80
C GLY A 124 -33.12 17.99 -57.37
N ALA A 125 -33.91 18.75 -56.61
CA ALA A 125 -34.37 20.09 -57.01
C ALA A 125 -33.25 21.13 -56.99
N GLU A 126 -32.42 21.14 -55.95
CA GLU A 126 -31.26 22.05 -55.84
C GLU A 126 -30.18 21.72 -56.88
N ARG A 127 -29.98 20.44 -57.21
CA ARG A 127 -29.10 20.03 -58.32
C ARG A 127 -29.65 20.45 -59.69
N ALA A 128 -30.98 20.43 -59.88
CA ALA A 128 -31.60 20.94 -61.10
C ALA A 128 -31.45 22.47 -61.24
N GLU A 129 -31.52 23.20 -60.12
CA GLU A 129 -31.25 24.65 -60.09
C GLU A 129 -29.76 24.96 -60.33
N GLN A 130 -28.83 24.22 -59.71
CA GLN A 130 -27.39 24.41 -59.91
C GLN A 130 -26.92 24.12 -61.34
N VAL A 131 -27.47 23.08 -61.99
CA VAL A 131 -27.12 22.75 -63.39
C VAL A 131 -27.70 23.78 -64.37
N SER A 132 -28.64 24.63 -63.93
CA SER A 132 -29.23 25.70 -64.74
C SER A 132 -28.46 27.03 -64.70
N ASN A 133 -27.44 27.16 -63.84
CA ASN A 133 -26.73 28.42 -63.62
C ASN A 133 -25.24 28.31 -64.04
N PRO A 134 -24.80 28.94 -65.15
CA PRO A 134 -23.47 28.71 -65.73
C PRO A 134 -22.30 29.38 -64.98
N PHE A 135 -22.55 30.06 -63.86
CA PHE A 135 -21.55 30.90 -63.17
C PHE A 135 -21.22 30.48 -61.74
N GLU A 136 -21.79 29.40 -61.21
CA GLU A 136 -21.44 28.90 -59.88
C GLU A 136 -20.40 27.77 -59.95
N LYS A 137 -19.22 28.03 -59.37
CA LYS A 137 -18.23 26.99 -59.06
C LYS A 137 -18.83 26.03 -58.05
N ALA A 138 -18.75 24.74 -58.34
CA ALA A 138 -19.13 23.67 -57.42
C ALA A 138 -18.41 23.86 -56.07
N VAL A 139 -19.18 24.12 -55.02
CA VAL A 139 -18.72 23.91 -53.64
C VAL A 139 -19.05 22.47 -53.32
N ASP A 140 -18.01 21.66 -53.13
CA ASP A 140 -18.17 20.26 -52.78
C ASP A 140 -18.54 20.15 -51.29
N PHE A 141 -19.83 19.96 -51.01
CA PHE A 141 -20.32 19.70 -49.66
C PHE A 141 -20.00 18.26 -49.20
N GLU A 142 -19.39 17.41 -50.04
CA GLU A 142 -18.88 16.09 -49.63
C GLU A 142 -17.45 16.12 -49.08
N GLU A 143 -16.76 17.26 -49.10
CA GLU A 143 -15.45 17.42 -48.46
C GLU A 143 -15.62 17.42 -46.92
N ASN A 144 -15.88 16.21 -46.41
CA ASN A 144 -15.92 15.87 -45.00
C ASN A 144 -14.48 15.86 -44.48
N ASP A 145 -13.97 17.05 -44.21
CA ASP A 145 -12.67 17.20 -43.59
C ASP A 145 -12.66 16.43 -42.25
N THR A 146 -11.57 15.68 -42.03
CA THR A 146 -11.36 14.89 -40.82
C THR A 146 -11.47 15.76 -39.55
N ASP A 147 -11.18 17.06 -39.66
CA ASP A 147 -11.33 18.03 -38.58
C ASP A 147 -12.80 18.40 -38.27
N THR A 148 -13.69 18.44 -39.27
CA THR A 148 -15.13 18.73 -39.05
C THR A 148 -15.85 17.56 -38.39
N LYS A 149 -15.45 16.31 -38.69
CA LYS A 149 -15.90 15.12 -37.95
C LYS A 149 -15.51 15.19 -36.48
N ARG A 150 -14.29 15.65 -36.19
CA ARG A 150 -13.78 15.81 -34.81
C ARG A 150 -14.59 16.86 -34.05
N LEU A 151 -14.85 18.00 -34.67
CA LEU A 151 -15.62 19.11 -34.07
C LEU A 151 -17.12 18.79 -33.89
N SER A 152 -17.75 18.00 -34.77
CA SER A 152 -19.16 17.60 -34.60
C SER A 152 -19.34 16.49 -33.56
N MET A 153 -18.39 15.55 -33.45
CA MET A 153 -18.39 14.50 -32.42
C MET A 153 -18.19 15.04 -30.98
N LEU A 154 -17.64 16.25 -30.84
CA LEU A 154 -17.33 16.86 -29.55
C LEU A 154 -18.47 17.67 -28.90
N ARG A 155 -19.65 17.81 -29.53
CA ARG A 155 -20.77 18.64 -29.00
C ARG A 155 -21.75 17.91 -28.06
N GLY A 156 -21.44 16.71 -27.58
CA GLY A 156 -22.27 15.98 -26.60
C GLY A 156 -21.96 16.33 -25.14
N ALA A 157 -22.95 16.28 -24.25
CA ALA A 157 -22.77 16.50 -22.81
C ALA A 157 -21.79 15.48 -22.21
N GLN A 158 -20.67 15.98 -21.65
CA GLN A 158 -19.65 15.15 -21.00
C GLN A 158 -20.05 14.88 -19.55
N HIS A 159 -20.13 13.61 -19.19
CA HIS A 159 -20.39 13.18 -17.81
C HIS A 159 -19.14 12.51 -17.25
N GLY A 160 -18.60 13.04 -16.15
CA GLY A 160 -17.45 12.49 -15.44
C GLY A 160 -17.90 11.79 -14.16
N VAL A 161 -17.57 10.50 -14.02
CA VAL A 161 -17.78 9.72 -12.79
C VAL A 161 -16.41 9.33 -12.23
N ARG A 162 -16.25 9.37 -10.92
CA ARG A 162 -15.00 8.97 -10.25
C ARG A 162 -14.78 7.46 -10.41
N ASP A 163 -13.60 7.05 -10.87
CA ASP A 163 -13.25 5.65 -11.09
C ASP A 163 -12.49 5.11 -9.86
N LEU A 164 -13.25 4.58 -8.90
CA LEU A 164 -12.72 4.11 -7.62
C LEU A 164 -11.85 2.86 -7.75
N GLU A 165 -12.07 2.04 -8.77
CA GLU A 165 -11.26 0.84 -9.00
C GLU A 165 -9.86 1.23 -9.45
N LEU A 166 -9.72 2.21 -10.36
CA LEU A 166 -8.41 2.74 -10.74
C LEU A 166 -7.71 3.46 -9.60
N GLU A 167 -8.46 4.21 -8.78
CA GLU A 167 -7.87 4.85 -7.59
C GLU A 167 -7.37 3.81 -6.58
N LYS A 168 -8.12 2.74 -6.34
CA LYS A 168 -7.69 1.64 -5.47
C LYS A 168 -6.46 0.93 -6.02
N ALA A 169 -6.40 0.69 -7.32
CA ALA A 169 -5.23 0.11 -7.98
C ALA A 169 -3.99 1.01 -7.86
N LEU A 170 -4.17 2.33 -8.02
CA LEU A 170 -3.13 3.32 -7.79
C LEU A 170 -2.64 3.31 -6.33
N THR A 171 -3.55 3.27 -5.37
CA THR A 171 -3.21 3.22 -3.95
C THR A 171 -2.39 1.99 -3.60
N LEU A 172 -2.81 0.81 -4.07
CA LEU A 172 -2.02 -0.41 -3.88
C LEU A 172 -0.63 -0.25 -4.47
N ARG A 173 -0.49 0.24 -5.70
CA ARG A 173 0.82 0.40 -6.36
C ARG A 173 1.75 1.37 -5.62
N LEU A 174 1.22 2.45 -5.05
CA LEU A 174 2.01 3.46 -4.36
C LEU A 174 2.37 3.11 -2.91
N GLU A 175 1.56 2.29 -2.23
CA GLU A 175 1.63 2.11 -0.77
C GLU A 175 1.78 0.66 -0.30
N SER A 176 1.73 -0.32 -1.19
CA SER A 176 1.98 -1.73 -0.85
C SER A 176 3.38 -2.21 -1.18
N ALA A 177 4.27 -1.31 -1.62
CA ALA A 177 5.66 -1.65 -1.95
C ALA A 177 6.46 -2.02 -0.68
N PRO A 178 7.36 -3.01 -0.77
CA PRO A 178 8.23 -3.38 0.34
C PRO A 178 9.23 -2.27 0.63
N SER A 179 9.51 -2.04 1.92
CA SER A 179 10.55 -1.11 2.36
C SER A 179 11.94 -1.60 1.92
N VAL A 180 12.80 -0.67 1.50
CA VAL A 180 14.20 -0.97 1.18
C VAL A 180 15.00 -1.09 2.48
N GLU A 181 15.52 -2.28 2.75
CA GLU A 181 16.42 -2.53 3.88
C GLU A 181 17.87 -2.14 3.54
N VAL A 182 18.46 -1.28 4.35
CA VAL A 182 19.81 -0.74 4.12
C VAL A 182 20.81 -1.37 5.07
N LEU A 183 21.85 -1.95 4.50
CA LEU A 183 22.97 -2.47 5.27
C LEU A 183 23.95 -1.35 5.61
N SER A 184 24.51 -1.38 6.83
CA SER A 184 25.54 -0.45 7.27
C SER A 184 26.80 -0.51 6.37
N GLY A 185 27.12 -1.71 5.84
CA GLY A 185 28.37 -1.96 5.14
C GLY A 185 29.59 -1.73 6.04
N ASN A 186 30.77 -1.57 5.42
CA ASN A 186 32.02 -1.22 6.13
C ASN A 186 32.16 0.29 6.38
N VAL A 187 31.06 1.05 6.38
CA VAL A 187 31.12 2.50 6.57
C VAL A 187 31.48 2.78 8.03
N MET A 188 32.76 3.04 8.28
CA MET A 188 33.22 3.59 9.56
C MET A 188 32.71 5.01 9.68
N GLU A 189 31.55 5.17 10.31
CA GLU A 189 31.05 6.50 10.64
C GLU A 189 31.79 7.01 11.89
N ALA A 190 32.18 8.28 11.88
CA ALA A 190 32.78 8.91 13.04
C ALA A 190 31.83 8.78 14.24
N LYS A 191 32.37 8.42 15.41
CA LYS A 191 31.57 8.32 16.65
C LYS A 191 30.82 9.63 16.84
N ARG A 192 29.50 9.61 16.61
CA ARG A 192 28.65 10.77 16.90
C ARG A 192 28.71 11.01 18.42
N PRO A 193 28.85 12.26 18.88
CA PRO A 193 28.83 12.53 20.31
C PRO A 193 27.54 12.00 20.91
N THR A 194 27.62 11.37 22.09
CA THR A 194 26.45 10.89 22.83
C THR A 194 25.49 12.07 23.00
N ALA A 195 24.31 11.97 22.38
CA ALA A 195 23.35 13.05 22.41
C ALA A 195 22.89 13.27 23.86
N VAL A 196 22.86 14.51 24.32
CA VAL A 196 22.16 14.85 25.56
C VAL A 196 20.67 14.82 25.24
N ARG A 197 19.96 13.81 25.75
CA ARG A 197 18.54 13.59 25.46
C ARG A 197 17.69 14.07 26.62
N ALA A 198 16.53 14.65 26.29
CA ALA A 198 15.57 15.10 27.27
C ALA A 198 14.89 13.89 27.98
N PRO A 199 14.39 14.03 29.21
CA PRO A 199 13.83 12.91 29.97
C PRO A 199 12.72 12.13 29.23
N GLU A 200 11.87 12.81 28.48
CA GLU A 200 10.79 12.24 27.66
C GLU A 200 11.29 11.35 26.51
N PHE A 201 12.58 11.42 26.18
CA PHE A 201 13.18 10.49 25.24
C PHE A 201 13.21 9.08 25.80
N TYR A 202 13.45 8.89 27.10
CA TYR A 202 13.74 7.56 27.61
C TYR A 202 12.48 6.74 27.79
N LEU A 203 12.58 5.43 27.59
CA LEU A 203 11.56 4.50 28.05
C LEU A 203 11.55 4.52 29.58
N ASP A 204 10.37 4.43 30.17
CA ASP A 204 10.11 4.58 31.61
C ASP A 204 9.82 3.25 32.31
N ARG A 205 9.69 2.14 31.57
CA ARG A 205 9.48 0.78 32.12
C ARG A 205 10.51 0.32 33.14
N TRP A 206 11.70 0.93 33.19
CA TRP A 206 12.70 0.68 34.25
C TRP A 206 12.26 1.18 35.63
N GLN A 207 11.31 2.11 35.69
CA GLN A 207 10.71 2.65 36.92
C GLN A 207 9.51 1.82 37.39
N GLU A 208 8.93 1.00 36.51
CA GLU A 208 7.77 0.18 36.83
C GLU A 208 8.17 -0.98 37.76
N GLU A 209 7.46 -1.13 38.88
CA GLU A 209 7.56 -2.36 39.66
C GLU A 209 6.97 -3.53 38.85
N PRO A 210 7.56 -4.74 38.92
CA PRO A 210 7.02 -5.90 38.23
C PRO A 210 5.58 -6.16 38.70
N PRO A 211 4.61 -6.25 37.78
CA PRO A 211 3.20 -6.29 38.15
C PRO A 211 2.86 -7.57 38.93
N THR A 212 1.99 -7.45 39.94
CA THR A 212 1.53 -8.56 40.79
C THR A 212 0.62 -9.54 40.03
N ALA A 213 -0.16 -9.04 39.06
CA ALA A 213 -0.75 -9.86 38.00
C ALA A 213 0.28 -10.00 36.88
N GLY A 214 0.60 -11.22 36.45
CA GLY A 214 1.72 -11.47 35.52
C GLY A 214 1.77 -10.51 34.31
N PRO A 215 2.96 -10.23 33.75
CA PRO A 215 3.23 -9.04 32.92
C PRO A 215 2.52 -8.97 31.55
N CYS A 216 1.66 -9.92 31.20
CA CYS A 216 0.99 -9.99 29.90
C CYS A 216 -0.52 -9.79 30.06
N THR A 217 -0.97 -8.55 29.87
CA THR A 217 -2.37 -8.15 30.00
C THR A 217 -3.14 -8.23 28.68
N THR A 218 -2.46 -8.03 27.54
CA THR A 218 -3.07 -8.18 26.21
C THR A 218 -2.72 -9.53 25.60
N SER A 219 -3.74 -10.29 25.22
CA SER A 219 -3.65 -11.60 24.56
C SER A 219 -3.69 -11.45 23.04
N VAL A 220 -2.88 -12.25 22.34
CA VAL A 220 -2.97 -12.46 20.89
C VAL A 220 -3.85 -13.69 20.66
N ARG A 221 -5.10 -13.48 20.27
CA ARG A 221 -6.08 -14.58 20.14
C ARG A 221 -5.62 -15.61 19.12
N GLY A 222 -5.75 -16.90 19.44
CA GLY A 222 -5.36 -18.00 18.56
C GLY A 222 -3.87 -18.34 18.58
N MET A 223 -3.04 -17.57 19.29
CA MET A 223 -1.63 -17.88 19.48
C MET A 223 -1.45 -19.16 20.30
N GLU A 224 -2.27 -19.36 21.33
CA GLU A 224 -2.26 -20.53 22.20
C GLU A 224 -2.35 -21.86 21.45
N ALA A 225 -3.05 -21.89 20.30
CA ALA A 225 -3.18 -23.08 19.47
C ALA A 225 -1.91 -23.42 18.67
N LEU A 226 -0.99 -22.46 18.53
CA LEU A 226 0.31 -22.66 17.87
C LEU A 226 1.40 -23.06 18.85
N LEU A 227 1.29 -22.65 20.12
CA LEU A 227 2.38 -22.78 21.10
C LEU A 227 2.62 -24.24 21.50
N HIS A 228 3.78 -24.76 21.15
CA HIS A 228 4.30 -26.04 21.61
C HIS A 228 5.85 -26.00 21.60
N PRO A 229 6.54 -26.88 22.36
CA PRO A 229 7.99 -26.99 22.31
C PRO A 229 8.49 -27.21 20.86
N GLY A 230 9.56 -26.53 20.48
CA GLY A 230 10.13 -26.63 19.14
C GLY A 230 9.44 -25.82 18.04
N LEU A 231 8.37 -25.07 18.35
CA LEU A 231 7.72 -24.16 17.40
C LEU A 231 8.74 -23.16 16.83
N THR A 232 8.72 -22.94 15.51
CA THR A 232 9.40 -21.83 14.86
C THR A 232 8.38 -20.97 14.14
N LEU A 233 8.06 -19.81 14.73
CA LEU A 233 7.11 -18.85 14.21
C LEU A 233 7.85 -17.70 13.52
N LEU A 234 7.79 -17.64 12.20
CA LEU A 234 8.30 -16.52 11.41
C LEU A 234 7.15 -15.55 11.13
N ILE A 235 7.35 -14.28 11.44
CA ILE A 235 6.35 -13.22 11.28
C ILE A 235 6.92 -12.21 10.28
N GLY A 236 6.31 -12.17 9.09
CA GLY A 236 6.60 -11.19 8.07
C GLY A 236 5.94 -9.85 8.38
N GLU A 237 6.68 -8.75 8.31
CA GLU A 237 6.19 -7.38 8.44
C GLU A 237 6.65 -6.44 7.30
N GLN A 238 6.14 -5.22 7.28
CA GLN A 238 6.56 -4.14 6.35
C GLN A 238 7.60 -3.18 6.92
N LEU A 239 8.01 -3.38 8.18
CA LEU A 239 8.95 -2.55 8.95
C LEU A 239 8.41 -1.15 9.27
N GLY A 240 8.90 -0.58 10.39
CA GLY A 240 8.69 0.82 10.74
C GLY A 240 7.26 1.19 11.15
N SER A 241 6.45 0.22 11.56
CA SER A 241 5.19 0.44 12.27
C SER A 241 5.38 0.35 13.78
N ARG A 242 4.45 0.88 14.56
CA ARG A 242 4.45 0.74 16.03
C ARG A 242 3.83 -0.59 16.45
N GLU A 243 2.80 -0.99 15.72
CA GLU A 243 1.89 -2.08 16.06
C GLU A 243 2.53 -3.45 15.87
N ALA A 244 3.34 -3.66 14.82
CA ALA A 244 3.93 -4.97 14.57
C ALA A 244 4.91 -5.40 15.69
N PRO A 245 5.90 -4.58 16.10
CA PRO A 245 6.74 -4.91 17.25
C PRO A 245 5.95 -5.05 18.56
N GLU A 246 4.93 -4.21 18.79
CA GLU A 246 4.08 -4.27 19.98
C GLU A 246 3.34 -5.62 20.09
N VAL A 247 2.68 -6.05 19.02
CA VAL A 247 1.95 -7.32 18.96
C VAL A 247 2.88 -8.52 19.04
N VAL A 248 4.09 -8.45 18.45
CA VAL A 248 5.12 -9.46 18.67
C VAL A 248 5.56 -9.52 20.13
N GLY A 249 5.66 -8.37 20.81
CA GLY A 249 5.88 -8.32 22.24
C GLY A 249 4.79 -9.05 23.04
N HIS A 250 3.52 -8.90 22.65
CA HIS A 250 2.40 -9.63 23.27
C HIS A 250 2.51 -11.14 23.03
N ALA A 251 2.86 -11.55 21.81
CA ALA A 251 3.12 -12.94 21.45
C ALA A 251 4.25 -13.57 22.29
N VAL A 252 5.39 -12.89 22.44
CA VAL A 252 6.52 -13.35 23.26
C VAL A 252 6.13 -13.46 24.73
N CYS A 253 5.44 -12.45 25.25
CA CYS A 253 4.96 -12.43 26.62
C CYS A 253 4.01 -13.61 26.92
N GLN A 254 3.01 -13.81 26.06
CA GLN A 254 2.03 -14.91 26.17
C GLN A 254 2.73 -16.28 26.09
N ALA A 255 3.69 -16.45 25.16
CA ALA A 255 4.48 -17.67 25.07
C ALA A 255 5.30 -17.91 26.35
N GLY A 256 5.97 -16.89 26.88
CA GLY A 256 6.77 -16.99 28.11
C GLY A 256 5.94 -17.34 29.35
N GLN A 257 4.69 -16.85 29.44
CA GLN A 257 3.77 -17.17 30.54
C GLN A 257 3.35 -18.64 30.60
N THR A 258 3.40 -19.37 29.48
CA THR A 258 3.15 -20.82 29.48
C THR A 258 4.29 -21.63 30.11
N GLY A 259 5.38 -20.95 30.50
CA GLY A 259 6.57 -21.56 31.04
C GLY A 259 7.54 -22.05 29.97
N LEU A 260 7.23 -21.94 28.67
CA LEU A 260 8.13 -22.29 27.57
C LEU A 260 9.38 -21.42 27.56
N ALA A 261 10.50 -21.98 27.08
CA ALA A 261 11.67 -21.18 26.74
C ALA A 261 11.41 -20.51 25.39
N VAL A 262 11.56 -19.18 25.32
CA VAL A 262 11.24 -18.39 24.13
C VAL A 262 12.48 -17.63 23.68
N VAL A 263 12.75 -17.61 22.39
CA VAL A 263 13.71 -16.70 21.77
C VAL A 263 12.99 -15.77 20.81
N LEU A 264 13.19 -14.46 21.01
CA LEU A 264 12.80 -13.43 20.06
C LEU A 264 13.94 -13.18 19.08
N GLY A 265 13.67 -13.33 17.79
CA GLY A 265 14.56 -12.93 16.71
C GLY A 265 14.24 -11.55 16.19
N LEU A 266 15.22 -10.64 16.19
CA LEU A 266 15.09 -9.32 15.58
C LEU A 266 16.18 -9.11 14.53
N SER A 267 15.83 -8.42 13.44
CA SER A 267 16.71 -8.15 12.29
C SER A 267 17.76 -7.06 12.60
N LEU A 268 18.51 -7.25 13.69
CA LEU A 268 19.70 -6.50 14.04
C LEU A 268 20.94 -7.30 13.61
N PRO A 269 22.01 -6.64 13.13
CA PRO A 269 23.27 -7.30 12.84
C PRO A 269 23.84 -7.99 14.07
N ALA A 270 24.47 -9.14 13.86
CA ALA A 270 25.13 -9.90 14.93
C ALA A 270 26.20 -9.08 15.70
N SER A 271 26.74 -8.02 15.09
CA SER A 271 27.66 -7.07 15.73
C SER A 271 27.02 -6.29 16.90
N GLU A 272 25.69 -6.18 16.94
CA GLU A 272 24.95 -5.53 18.02
C GLU A 272 24.64 -6.48 19.19
N GLN A 273 24.81 -7.80 19.05
CA GLN A 273 24.38 -8.79 20.04
C GLN A 273 24.95 -8.51 21.43
N ALA A 274 26.25 -8.21 21.54
CA ALA A 274 26.88 -7.95 22.83
C ALA A 274 26.30 -6.73 23.55
N ARG A 275 25.88 -5.69 22.81
CA ARG A 275 25.22 -4.50 23.38
C ARG A 275 23.80 -4.82 23.82
N VAL A 276 23.08 -5.60 23.01
CA VAL A 276 21.74 -6.08 23.36
C VAL A 276 21.80 -6.92 24.63
N ASP A 277 22.73 -7.87 24.73
CA ASP A 277 22.89 -8.72 25.91
C ASP A 277 23.22 -7.92 27.17
N ALA A 278 24.11 -6.91 27.06
CA ALA A 278 24.42 -6.00 28.15
C ALA A 278 23.19 -5.20 28.62
N TYR A 279 22.38 -4.70 27.69
CA TYR A 279 21.14 -3.99 28.00
C TYR A 279 20.08 -4.90 28.63
N LEU A 280 19.93 -6.13 28.14
CA LEU A 280 19.00 -7.11 28.71
C LEU A 280 19.38 -7.57 30.13
N ALA A 281 20.65 -7.37 30.53
CA ALA A 281 21.15 -7.65 31.87
C ALA A 281 21.14 -6.42 32.79
N SER A 282 20.83 -5.23 32.28
CA SER A 282 20.85 -3.99 33.05
C SER A 282 19.47 -3.63 33.63
N PRO A 283 19.39 -2.62 34.52
CA PRO A 283 18.13 -2.06 34.98
C PRO A 283 17.29 -1.39 33.88
N GLY A 284 17.89 -1.03 32.73
CA GLY A 284 17.21 -0.31 31.64
C GLY A 284 17.13 1.20 31.84
N ALA A 285 17.95 1.74 32.75
CA ALA A 285 18.00 3.16 33.07
C ALA A 285 18.46 4.00 31.84
N PRO A 286 18.30 5.33 31.85
CA PRO A 286 18.69 6.19 30.72
C PRO A 286 20.10 5.93 30.16
N ALA A 287 21.10 5.73 31.03
CA ALA A 287 22.47 5.42 30.60
C ALA A 287 22.61 4.06 29.90
N ASP A 288 21.79 3.07 30.27
CA ASP A 288 21.76 1.77 29.60
C ASP A 288 21.15 1.89 28.20
N GLN A 289 20.06 2.67 28.09
CA GLN A 289 19.42 2.97 26.81
C GLN A 289 20.37 3.72 25.87
N ASP A 290 21.11 4.70 26.39
CA ASP A 290 22.14 5.40 25.63
C ASP A 290 23.23 4.45 25.13
N THR A 291 23.73 3.56 25.99
CA THR A 291 24.77 2.58 25.65
C THR A 291 24.32 1.61 24.54
N LEU A 292 23.04 1.21 24.57
CA LEU A 292 22.44 0.41 23.49
C LEU A 292 22.38 1.21 22.17
N LEU A 293 21.92 2.46 22.23
CA LEU A 293 21.74 3.33 21.06
C LEU A 293 23.04 3.89 20.47
N GLU A 294 24.18 3.70 21.14
CA GLU A 294 25.51 3.98 20.59
C GLU A 294 25.97 2.99 19.52
N GLY A 295 25.25 1.87 19.34
CA GLY A 295 25.54 0.89 18.28
C GLY A 295 25.52 1.51 16.87
N PRO A 296 26.45 1.14 15.97
CA PRO A 296 26.45 1.58 14.58
C PRO A 296 25.11 1.34 13.86
N PHE A 297 24.40 0.27 14.23
CA PHE A 297 23.07 -0.02 13.69
C PHE A 297 22.08 1.13 13.92
N TRP A 298 22.09 1.75 15.09
CA TRP A 298 21.13 2.79 15.44
C TRP A 298 21.44 4.13 14.77
N SER A 299 22.71 4.36 14.40
CA SER A 299 23.19 5.65 13.91
C SER A 299 23.34 5.74 12.39
N ARG A 300 23.01 4.66 11.64
CA ARG A 300 23.07 4.62 10.17
C ARG A 300 22.49 5.88 9.49
N PRO A 301 23.06 6.32 8.36
CA PRO A 301 22.51 7.45 7.60
C PRO A 301 21.08 7.24 7.14
N TYR A 302 20.73 6.01 6.78
CA TYR A 302 19.39 5.62 6.36
C TYR A 302 18.76 4.69 7.38
N GLN A 303 17.62 5.11 7.88
CA GLN A 303 16.85 4.43 8.92
C GLN A 303 15.65 3.80 8.23
N ASP A 304 15.68 2.48 8.05
CA ASP A 304 14.74 1.71 7.22
C ASP A 304 13.54 1.13 8.00
N GLY A 305 13.45 1.46 9.30
CA GLY A 305 12.41 0.98 10.20
C GLY A 305 12.88 -0.12 11.16
N ARG A 306 14.02 -0.78 10.89
CA ARG A 306 14.59 -1.82 11.79
C ARG A 306 15.21 -1.23 13.06
N SER A 307 15.70 0.01 13.00
CA SER A 307 16.26 0.79 14.11
C SER A 307 15.23 1.79 14.68
N SER A 308 13.96 1.39 14.71
CA SER A 308 12.85 2.24 15.15
C SER A 308 12.64 2.26 16.66
N ARG A 309 11.87 3.24 17.14
CA ARG A 309 11.49 3.36 18.54
C ARG A 309 10.70 2.16 19.06
N ALA A 310 9.83 1.58 18.23
CA ALA A 310 9.06 0.40 18.60
C ALA A 310 9.93 -0.86 18.75
N ILE A 311 11.03 -0.97 17.98
CA ILE A 311 12.02 -2.04 18.19
C ILE A 311 12.80 -1.84 19.49
N LEU A 312 13.16 -0.59 19.83
CA LEU A 312 13.77 -0.28 21.13
C LEU A 312 12.84 -0.66 22.30
N ASP A 313 11.55 -0.29 22.21
CA ASP A 313 10.53 -0.67 23.20
C ASP A 313 10.36 -2.19 23.31
N LEU A 314 10.37 -2.91 22.18
CA LEU A 314 10.32 -4.37 22.18
C LEU A 314 11.53 -5.01 22.87
N ILE A 315 12.74 -4.46 22.67
CA ILE A 315 13.95 -4.92 23.39
C ILE A 315 13.81 -4.68 24.90
N ASP A 316 13.37 -3.48 25.31
CA ASP A 316 13.15 -3.15 26.72
C ASP A 316 12.01 -3.99 27.36
N ARG A 317 10.97 -4.32 26.59
CA ARG A 317 9.95 -5.28 27.01
C ARG A 317 10.55 -6.65 27.26
N VAL A 318 11.45 -7.15 26.40
CA VAL A 318 12.14 -8.42 26.66
C VAL A 318 13.00 -8.35 27.92
N ARG A 319 13.68 -7.22 28.18
CA ARG A 319 14.42 -6.99 29.43
C ARG A 319 13.49 -7.11 30.65
N SER A 320 12.33 -6.46 30.62
CA SER A 320 11.37 -6.51 31.75
C SER A 320 10.80 -7.92 31.95
N LEU A 321 10.49 -8.66 30.88
CA LEU A 321 10.01 -10.04 30.96
C LEU A 321 11.05 -10.98 31.60
N ARG A 322 12.33 -10.77 31.28
CA ARG A 322 13.45 -11.49 31.91
C ARG A 322 13.58 -11.16 33.39
N ALA A 323 13.49 -9.87 33.75
CA ALA A 323 13.50 -9.43 35.14
C ALA A 323 12.32 -10.00 35.95
N ALA A 324 11.17 -10.20 35.29
CA ALA A 324 10.00 -10.87 35.85
C ALA A 324 10.11 -12.41 35.89
N GLY A 325 11.28 -12.98 35.56
CA GLY A 325 11.57 -14.42 35.66
C GLY A 325 11.12 -15.25 34.45
N GLN A 326 10.63 -14.66 33.37
CA GLN A 326 10.33 -15.41 32.16
C GLN A 326 11.60 -15.87 31.44
N ARG A 327 11.55 -17.08 30.86
CA ARG A 327 12.66 -17.68 30.11
C ARG A 327 12.73 -17.16 28.67
N VAL A 328 12.87 -15.85 28.52
CA VAL A 328 12.94 -15.16 27.21
C VAL A 328 14.38 -14.77 26.90
N THR A 329 14.85 -15.04 25.68
CA THR A 329 16.14 -14.56 25.14
C THR A 329 15.93 -13.79 23.85
N LEU A 330 16.93 -13.02 23.41
CA LEU A 330 16.88 -12.23 22.18
C LEU A 330 18.09 -12.55 21.31
N VAL A 331 17.87 -12.76 20.01
CA VAL A 331 18.94 -12.99 19.02
C VAL A 331 18.85 -11.94 17.92
N ALA A 332 19.94 -11.20 17.75
CA ALA A 332 20.26 -10.38 16.59
C ALA A 332 20.77 -11.29 15.47
N TYR A 333 19.92 -11.60 14.49
CA TYR A 333 20.19 -12.67 13.51
C TYR A 333 20.72 -12.17 12.16
N ASP A 334 20.91 -10.86 12.00
CA ASP A 334 21.22 -10.24 10.72
C ASP A 334 22.72 -10.00 10.52
N THR A 335 23.08 -9.39 9.39
CA THR A 335 24.46 -9.09 8.98
C THR A 335 24.62 -7.65 8.53
N ASP A 336 25.83 -7.11 8.69
CA ASP A 336 26.18 -5.77 8.19
C ASP A 336 26.63 -5.77 6.72
N VAL A 337 27.00 -6.93 6.16
CA VAL A 337 27.78 -7.01 4.91
C VAL A 337 27.16 -7.87 3.81
N LEU A 338 26.58 -9.02 4.13
CA LEU A 338 26.04 -9.94 3.13
C LEU A 338 24.74 -9.38 2.53
N ARG A 339 24.47 -9.69 1.27
CA ARG A 339 23.35 -9.11 0.50
C ARG A 339 22.52 -10.21 -0.17
N GLY A 340 21.29 -9.86 -0.53
CA GLY A 340 20.40 -10.74 -1.29
C GLY A 340 20.27 -12.13 -0.65
N SER A 341 20.25 -13.17 -1.48
CA SER A 341 20.12 -14.56 -1.02
C SER A 341 21.23 -15.01 -0.05
N GLU A 342 22.43 -14.44 -0.11
CA GLU A 342 23.53 -14.79 0.81
C GLU A 342 23.25 -14.29 2.24
N ARG A 343 22.61 -13.12 2.36
CA ARG A 343 22.13 -12.59 3.64
C ARG A 343 21.10 -13.52 4.25
N ASP A 344 20.08 -13.87 3.49
CA ASP A 344 19.01 -14.78 3.92
C ASP A 344 19.54 -16.18 4.29
N ALA A 345 20.57 -16.67 3.57
CA ALA A 345 21.25 -17.91 3.93
C ALA A 345 22.00 -17.82 5.26
N ALA A 346 22.67 -16.69 5.54
CA ALA A 346 23.31 -16.47 6.84
C ALA A 346 22.28 -16.35 7.97
N GLN A 347 21.17 -15.65 7.75
CA GLN A 347 20.07 -15.54 8.71
C GLN A 347 19.43 -16.91 8.99
N ALA A 348 19.17 -17.72 7.96
CA ALA A 348 18.65 -19.07 8.11
C ALA A 348 19.61 -19.97 8.92
N ARG A 349 20.92 -19.83 8.72
CA ARG A 349 21.94 -20.57 9.47
C ARG A 349 21.91 -20.24 10.97
N VAL A 350 21.69 -18.98 11.35
CA VAL A 350 21.52 -18.61 12.78
C VAL A 350 20.40 -19.43 13.42
N TRP A 351 19.24 -19.53 12.75
CA TRP A 351 18.10 -20.29 13.27
C TRP A 351 18.32 -21.79 13.24
N ALA A 352 19.06 -22.29 12.25
CA ALA A 352 19.49 -23.67 12.15
C ALA A 352 20.33 -24.11 13.34
N GLU A 353 21.40 -23.36 13.60
CA GLU A 353 22.32 -23.61 14.69
C GLU A 353 21.62 -23.48 16.04
N ARG A 354 20.74 -22.49 16.18
CA ARG A 354 19.95 -22.29 17.40
C ARG A 354 19.02 -23.46 17.69
N ARG A 355 18.28 -23.93 16.69
CA ARG A 355 17.38 -25.10 16.82
C ARG A 355 18.17 -26.35 17.20
N ALA A 356 19.36 -26.55 16.62
CA ALA A 356 20.22 -27.69 16.96
C ALA A 356 20.71 -27.63 18.41
N GLN A 357 21.04 -26.45 18.92
CA GLN A 357 21.48 -26.26 20.31
C GLN A 357 20.33 -26.32 21.33
N LYS A 358 19.14 -25.87 20.94
CA LYS A 358 17.95 -25.83 21.79
C LYS A 358 16.70 -26.39 21.08
N PRO A 359 16.57 -27.73 20.98
CA PRO A 359 15.52 -28.38 20.21
C PRO A 359 14.10 -27.99 20.62
N ASP A 360 13.87 -27.72 21.91
CA ASP A 360 12.54 -27.42 22.46
C ASP A 360 12.20 -25.93 22.55
N GLU A 361 13.13 -25.01 22.25
CA GLU A 361 12.91 -23.57 22.41
C GLU A 361 11.90 -23.05 21.37
N VAL A 362 10.95 -22.23 21.80
CA VAL A 362 10.01 -21.57 20.88
C VAL A 362 10.72 -20.39 20.23
N HIS A 363 10.86 -20.41 18.91
CA HIS A 363 11.39 -19.29 18.16
C HIS A 363 10.24 -18.40 17.69
N ILE A 364 10.27 -17.12 18.04
CA ILE A 364 9.39 -16.08 17.49
C ILE A 364 10.29 -15.08 16.77
N VAL A 365 10.22 -15.01 15.46
CA VAL A 365 11.17 -14.23 14.64
C VAL A 365 10.40 -13.20 13.84
N LEU A 366 10.76 -11.92 14.04
CA LEU A 366 10.21 -10.80 13.29
C LEU A 366 11.17 -10.42 12.15
N ALA A 367 10.65 -10.36 10.93
CA ALA A 367 11.44 -10.13 9.73
C ALA A 367 10.60 -9.44 8.64
N GLY A 368 11.24 -8.78 7.68
CA GLY A 368 10.55 -8.26 6.50
C GLY A 368 9.83 -9.37 5.70
N ASN A 369 8.66 -9.06 5.13
CA ASN A 369 7.85 -10.00 4.35
C ASN A 369 8.65 -10.74 3.26
N THR A 370 9.63 -10.09 2.64
CA THR A 370 10.48 -10.68 1.61
C THR A 370 11.28 -11.88 2.13
N HIS A 371 11.80 -11.79 3.37
CA HIS A 371 12.65 -12.80 4.00
C HIS A 371 11.86 -14.02 4.51
N THR A 372 10.57 -13.84 4.77
CA THR A 372 9.69 -14.87 5.36
C THR A 372 8.93 -15.70 4.33
N ARG A 373 9.06 -15.42 3.03
CA ARG A 373 8.46 -16.24 1.97
C ARG A 373 9.05 -17.64 1.94
N THR A 374 8.22 -18.68 1.78
CA THR A 374 8.73 -20.06 1.61
C THR A 374 8.88 -20.46 0.14
N THR A 375 8.47 -19.60 -0.78
CA THR A 375 8.74 -19.72 -2.22
C THR A 375 9.95 -18.88 -2.63
N LYS A 376 10.64 -19.27 -3.70
CA LYS A 376 11.71 -18.45 -4.29
C LYS A 376 11.13 -17.31 -5.11
N GLY A 377 11.92 -16.25 -5.25
CA GLY A 377 11.64 -15.12 -6.13
C GLY A 377 10.83 -13.99 -5.49
N THR A 378 11.05 -12.81 -6.05
CA THR A 378 10.28 -11.58 -5.85
C THR A 378 9.92 -11.00 -7.22
N ASP A 379 9.13 -9.93 -7.24
CA ASP A 379 8.76 -9.27 -8.50
C ASP A 379 9.96 -8.64 -9.22
N TRP A 380 11.02 -8.30 -8.48
CA TRP A 380 12.24 -7.67 -9.01
C TRP A 380 13.45 -8.60 -9.11
N ASP A 381 13.46 -9.73 -8.41
CA ASP A 381 14.53 -10.74 -8.44
C ASP A 381 13.94 -12.15 -8.36
N LYS A 382 13.87 -12.83 -9.50
CA LYS A 382 13.28 -14.18 -9.61
C LYS A 382 14.16 -15.27 -8.98
N ASP A 383 15.45 -15.03 -8.80
CA ASP A 383 16.40 -15.99 -8.26
C ASP A 383 16.64 -15.81 -6.75
N PHE A 384 16.04 -14.76 -6.16
CA PHE A 384 16.09 -14.50 -4.73
C PHE A 384 15.62 -15.72 -3.94
N THR A 385 16.44 -16.15 -2.97
CA THR A 385 16.14 -17.28 -2.08
C THR A 385 15.96 -16.77 -0.65
N PRO A 386 14.71 -16.67 -0.16
CA PRO A 386 14.42 -16.15 1.17
C PRO A 386 14.87 -17.06 2.32
N MET A 387 15.03 -16.49 3.50
CA MET A 387 15.37 -17.19 4.75
C MET A 387 14.38 -18.32 5.03
N ALA A 388 13.07 -18.05 4.97
CA ALA A 388 12.06 -19.06 5.27
C ALA A 388 12.02 -20.20 4.24
N HIS A 389 12.41 -19.96 2.98
CA HIS A 389 12.56 -21.02 1.98
C HIS A 389 13.62 -22.04 2.39
N LEU A 390 14.71 -21.58 3.00
CA LEU A 390 15.81 -22.42 3.49
C LEU A 390 15.42 -23.17 4.78
N LEU A 391 14.44 -22.65 5.53
CA LEU A 391 13.94 -23.25 6.76
C LEU A 391 12.71 -24.16 6.56
N LYS A 392 12.14 -24.25 5.35
CA LYS A 392 10.89 -25.00 5.10
C LYS A 392 10.90 -26.48 5.49
N GLY A 393 12.09 -27.08 5.60
CA GLY A 393 12.26 -28.47 6.07
C GLY A 393 12.24 -28.63 7.59
N TYR A 394 12.12 -27.54 8.34
CA TYR A 394 12.18 -27.55 9.80
C TYR A 394 10.86 -28.07 10.34
N PRO A 395 10.91 -29.02 11.30
CA PRO A 395 9.69 -29.45 11.96
C PRO A 395 9.05 -28.24 12.65
N SER A 396 7.73 -28.13 12.50
CA SER A 396 6.93 -27.09 13.16
C SER A 396 7.31 -25.64 12.82
N LEU A 397 7.73 -25.41 11.57
CA LEU A 397 7.75 -24.06 11.01
C LEU A 397 6.31 -23.58 10.75
N VAL A 398 5.99 -22.41 11.29
CA VAL A 398 4.77 -21.66 10.97
C VAL A 398 5.20 -20.29 10.46
N VAL A 399 4.73 -19.91 9.27
CA VAL A 399 5.00 -18.59 8.69
C VAL A 399 3.71 -17.78 8.65
N LEU A 400 3.70 -16.66 9.35
CA LEU A 400 2.61 -15.70 9.37
C LEU A 400 3.01 -14.44 8.61
N GLU A 401 2.04 -13.86 7.91
CA GLU A 401 2.18 -12.52 7.35
C GLU A 401 1.39 -11.51 8.17
N MET A 402 1.91 -10.29 8.31
CA MET A 402 1.19 -9.21 8.95
C MET A 402 -0.10 -8.87 8.19
N SER A 403 -1.23 -8.94 8.91
CA SER A 403 -2.51 -8.34 8.55
C SER A 403 -2.71 -7.05 9.32
N TYR A 404 -3.29 -6.04 8.69
CA TYR A 404 -3.39 -4.72 9.28
C TYR A 404 -4.52 -3.90 8.66
N ALA A 405 -4.95 -2.88 9.40
CA ALA A 405 -5.77 -1.81 8.87
C ALA A 405 -4.88 -0.72 8.28
N GLN A 406 -5.34 -0.13 7.17
CA GLN A 406 -4.62 0.90 6.44
C GLN A 406 -4.17 2.04 7.36
N GLY A 407 -2.97 2.54 7.12
CA GLY A 407 -2.40 3.63 7.91
C GLY A 407 -1.11 4.14 7.29
N THR A 408 -0.14 4.48 8.13
CA THR A 408 1.19 4.92 7.67
C THR A 408 2.29 4.21 8.44
N ARG A 409 3.47 4.12 7.82
CA ARG A 409 4.67 3.55 8.43
C ARG A 409 5.88 4.43 8.13
N TRP A 410 6.95 4.27 8.91
CA TRP A 410 8.26 4.78 8.52
C TRP A 410 8.93 3.78 7.57
N GLY A 411 9.54 4.24 6.49
CA GLY A 411 10.19 3.38 5.53
C GLY A 411 11.16 4.12 4.63
N CYS A 412 11.97 3.36 3.90
CA CYS A 412 12.81 3.89 2.83
C CYS A 412 12.36 3.32 1.50
N ASP A 413 12.15 4.19 0.52
CA ASP A 413 11.83 3.83 -0.86
C ASP A 413 12.88 4.42 -1.80
N LEU A 414 12.93 3.93 -3.03
CA LEU A 414 13.65 4.59 -4.11
C LEU A 414 12.73 5.62 -4.78
N ASP A 415 13.21 6.85 -4.92
CA ASP A 415 12.55 7.85 -5.76
C ASP A 415 12.75 7.54 -7.26
N ARG A 416 12.11 8.32 -8.14
CA ARG A 416 12.23 8.14 -9.60
C ARG A 416 13.67 8.29 -10.14
N SER A 417 14.56 8.95 -9.39
CA SER A 417 15.97 9.07 -9.75
C SER A 417 16.82 7.89 -9.27
N GLY A 418 16.20 6.90 -8.62
CA GLY A 418 16.89 5.78 -7.99
C GLY A 418 17.58 6.15 -6.68
N LYS A 419 17.28 7.34 -6.12
CA LYS A 419 17.85 7.78 -4.85
C LYS A 419 16.99 7.29 -3.71
N LEU A 420 17.65 6.79 -2.67
CA LEU A 420 16.98 6.34 -1.46
C LEU A 420 16.41 7.53 -0.68
N ALA A 421 15.12 7.46 -0.36
CA ALA A 421 14.40 8.45 0.42
C ALA A 421 13.66 7.78 1.57
N CYS A 422 14.04 8.12 2.81
CA CYS A 422 13.38 7.62 4.01
C CYS A 422 12.42 8.66 4.58
N GLY A 423 11.29 8.21 5.12
CA GLY A 423 10.27 9.06 5.72
C GLY A 423 9.00 8.32 6.05
N ILE A 424 7.94 9.08 6.31
CA ILE A 424 6.59 8.52 6.45
C ILE A 424 6.10 8.15 5.05
N VAL A 425 5.62 6.92 4.91
CA VAL A 425 4.99 6.38 3.70
C VAL A 425 3.61 5.83 4.05
N GLY A 426 2.69 5.88 3.08
CA GLY A 426 1.39 5.23 3.21
C GLY A 426 1.57 3.72 3.27
N ALA A 427 0.73 3.05 4.05
CA ALA A 427 0.72 1.60 4.16
C ALA A 427 -0.71 1.10 3.92
N THR A 428 -0.97 0.67 2.69
CA THR A 428 -2.26 0.10 2.29
C THR A 428 -2.15 -1.42 2.16
N PRO A 429 -2.97 -2.19 2.90
CA PRO A 429 -2.94 -3.65 2.82
C PRO A 429 -3.51 -4.14 1.50
N ALA A 430 -2.85 -5.15 0.92
CA ALA A 430 -3.43 -5.93 -0.17
C ALA A 430 -4.72 -6.62 0.31
N PRO A 431 -5.71 -6.88 -0.57
CA PRO A 431 -7.02 -7.41 -0.16
C PRO A 431 -6.97 -8.65 0.74
N ARG A 432 -5.97 -9.52 0.55
CA ARG A 432 -5.78 -10.74 1.36
C ARG A 432 -5.41 -10.47 2.82
N VAL A 433 -4.65 -9.41 3.09
CA VAL A 433 -4.13 -9.07 4.43
C VAL A 433 -4.87 -7.89 5.06
N ALA A 434 -5.82 -7.30 4.34
CA ALA A 434 -6.61 -6.16 4.79
C ALA A 434 -7.59 -6.58 5.90
N ALA A 435 -7.62 -5.80 6.96
CA ALA A 435 -8.54 -5.96 8.07
C ALA A 435 -9.06 -4.59 8.56
N PRO A 436 -10.26 -4.53 9.16
CA PRO A 436 -10.77 -3.27 9.72
C PRO A 436 -9.98 -2.85 10.95
N ALA A 437 -9.98 -1.55 11.26
CA ALA A 437 -9.38 -1.00 12.47
C ALA A 437 -10.20 -1.39 13.73
N GLY A 438 -9.57 -1.30 14.90
CA GLY A 438 -10.22 -1.47 16.21
C GLY A 438 -10.43 -2.91 16.67
N LEU A 439 -9.86 -3.91 15.99
CA LEU A 439 -9.87 -5.30 16.45
C LEU A 439 -8.75 -5.55 17.46
N SER A 440 -8.94 -6.50 18.38
CA SER A 440 -7.84 -7.01 19.21
C SER A 440 -6.93 -7.95 18.39
N PRO A 441 -5.61 -7.97 18.65
CA PRO A 441 -4.65 -8.81 17.91
C PRO A 441 -5.07 -10.29 17.86
N TYR A 442 -4.88 -10.91 16.69
CA TYR A 442 -5.22 -12.32 16.50
C TYR A 442 -4.36 -12.98 15.44
N VAL A 443 -4.22 -14.29 15.57
CA VAL A 443 -3.67 -15.18 14.54
C VAL A 443 -4.82 -15.83 13.79
N GLN A 444 -4.76 -15.81 12.47
CA GLN A 444 -5.69 -16.52 11.59
C GLN A 444 -4.91 -17.48 10.70
N ARG A 445 -5.16 -18.78 10.81
CA ARG A 445 -4.58 -19.77 9.87
C ARG A 445 -5.33 -19.70 8.54
N LEU A 446 -4.59 -19.85 7.45
CA LEU A 446 -5.17 -20.02 6.12
C LEU A 446 -5.52 -21.49 5.89
N GLU A 447 -6.57 -21.75 5.13
CA GLU A 447 -6.96 -23.12 4.74
C GLU A 447 -5.89 -23.77 3.85
N ALA A 448 -5.26 -22.97 3.00
CA ALA A 448 -4.11 -23.33 2.18
C ALA A 448 -3.06 -22.22 2.23
N PRO A 449 -1.76 -22.54 2.10
CA PRO A 449 -0.72 -21.51 2.03
C PRO A 449 -0.97 -20.52 0.89
N ALA A 450 -0.63 -19.25 1.13
CA ALA A 450 -0.62 -18.22 0.09
C ALA A 450 0.39 -18.56 -1.02
N SER A 451 0.31 -17.86 -2.15
CA SER A 451 1.24 -18.01 -3.29
C SER A 451 2.71 -17.86 -2.90
N GLU A 452 2.99 -16.99 -1.91
CA GLU A 452 4.31 -16.71 -1.36
C GLU A 452 4.70 -17.68 -0.22
N GLY A 453 3.76 -18.56 0.15
CA GLY A 453 3.95 -19.66 1.08
C GLY A 453 3.72 -19.31 2.55
N PHE A 454 3.05 -18.19 2.84
CA PHE A 454 2.51 -17.85 4.16
C PHE A 454 1.38 -18.81 4.55
N GLN A 455 1.36 -19.29 5.78
CA GLN A 455 0.37 -20.26 6.28
C GLN A 455 -0.72 -19.63 7.17
N GLY A 456 -0.56 -18.35 7.49
CA GLY A 456 -1.49 -17.62 8.35
C GLY A 456 -1.22 -16.13 8.32
N LEU A 457 -2.06 -15.41 9.04
CA LEU A 457 -2.01 -13.96 9.24
C LEU A 457 -1.84 -13.65 10.72
N LEU A 458 -1.09 -12.61 11.03
CA LEU A 458 -1.07 -11.96 12.35
C LEU A 458 -1.64 -10.57 12.20
N TYR A 459 -2.84 -10.32 12.74
CA TYR A 459 -3.41 -8.97 12.75
C TYR A 459 -2.75 -8.11 13.81
N VAL A 460 -2.23 -6.95 13.41
CA VAL A 460 -1.48 -6.05 14.31
C VAL A 460 -2.22 -4.78 14.71
N GLY A 461 -3.19 -4.32 13.91
CA GLY A 461 -3.90 -3.07 14.18
C GLY A 461 -3.92 -2.11 12.99
N GLU A 462 -4.31 -0.86 13.25
CA GLU A 462 -4.15 0.26 12.33
C GLU A 462 -2.73 0.79 12.39
N LEU A 463 -2.05 0.88 11.24
CA LEU A 463 -0.62 1.19 11.25
C LEU A 463 -0.34 2.67 11.53
N THR A 464 0.53 2.90 12.50
CA THR A 464 1.12 4.20 12.77
C THR A 464 2.64 4.13 12.67
N PRO A 465 3.32 5.22 12.26
CA PRO A 465 4.73 5.15 11.93
C PRO A 465 5.58 5.16 13.19
N SER A 466 6.57 4.27 13.22
CA SER A 466 7.58 4.20 14.28
C SER A 466 8.85 4.89 13.82
N MET A 467 9.08 6.08 14.37
CA MET A 467 10.24 6.91 14.03
C MET A 467 11.56 6.21 14.41
N PRO A 468 12.69 6.56 13.75
CA PRO A 468 14.02 6.11 14.16
C PRO A 468 14.25 6.37 15.65
N ALA A 469 14.76 5.38 16.38
CA ALA A 469 14.89 5.46 17.84
C ALA A 469 15.72 6.66 18.31
N ILE A 470 16.71 7.07 17.51
CA ILE A 470 17.60 8.21 17.79
C ILE A 470 16.93 9.58 17.65
N LEU A 471 15.75 9.68 17.01
CA LEU A 471 15.03 10.95 16.81
C LEU A 471 14.04 11.29 17.95
N GLY A 472 13.77 10.34 18.86
CA GLY A 472 12.86 10.51 19.99
C GLY A 472 11.38 10.56 19.61
N LEU A 473 10.54 11.07 20.52
CA LEU A 473 9.10 11.27 20.33
C LEU A 473 8.85 12.45 19.38
N ARG A 474 9.07 12.24 18.08
CA ARG A 474 8.42 13.07 17.06
C ARG A 474 7.09 12.43 16.75
N GLU A 475 6.00 13.05 17.20
CA GLU A 475 4.66 12.64 16.78
C GLU A 475 4.59 12.67 15.26
N ALA A 476 4.07 11.60 14.68
CA ALA A 476 3.63 11.62 13.31
C ALA A 476 2.55 12.69 13.19
N PRO A 477 2.52 13.50 12.11
CA PRO A 477 1.38 14.36 11.87
C PRO A 477 0.09 13.50 11.90
N PRO A 478 -1.01 14.01 12.48
CA PRO A 478 -2.25 13.24 12.62
C PRO A 478 -2.69 12.67 11.27
N PRO A 479 -3.37 11.50 11.25
CA PRO A 479 -3.82 10.89 10.01
C PRO A 479 -4.69 11.87 9.24
N SER A 480 -4.19 12.31 8.08
CA SER A 480 -4.83 13.33 7.26
C SER A 480 -5.96 12.72 6.43
N SER A 481 -7.05 12.31 7.08
CA SER A 481 -8.31 12.07 6.37
C SER A 481 -9.03 13.41 6.22
N MET A 482 -8.93 14.02 5.05
CA MET A 482 -9.71 15.23 4.75
C MET A 482 -11.08 14.82 4.26
N GLN A 483 -12.12 15.47 4.80
CA GLN A 483 -13.44 15.39 4.18
C GLN A 483 -13.32 15.80 2.71
N ALA A 484 -13.97 15.06 1.82
CA ALA A 484 -14.05 15.44 0.42
C ALA A 484 -14.51 16.91 0.34
N PRO A 485 -13.83 17.79 -0.41
CA PRO A 485 -14.30 19.14 -0.58
C PRO A 485 -15.73 19.08 -1.12
N PRO A 486 -16.62 19.99 -0.67
CA PRO A 486 -17.98 20.02 -1.20
C PRO A 486 -17.90 20.12 -2.72
N PRO A 487 -18.78 19.42 -3.47
CA PRO A 487 -18.79 19.51 -4.93
C PRO A 487 -18.84 20.99 -5.29
N LEU A 488 -17.83 21.46 -6.03
CA LEU A 488 -17.78 22.83 -6.50
C LEU A 488 -19.11 23.10 -7.20
N HIS A 489 -19.94 23.97 -6.62
CA HIS A 489 -21.02 24.63 -7.37
C HIS A 489 -20.35 25.54 -8.39
N VAL A 490 -19.88 24.92 -9.47
CA VAL A 490 -19.51 25.61 -10.70
C VAL A 490 -20.81 26.20 -11.19
N LYS A 491 -21.00 27.52 -10.97
CA LYS A 491 -21.93 28.28 -11.78
C LYS A 491 -21.62 27.92 -13.24
N PRO A 492 -22.61 27.52 -14.05
CA PRO A 492 -22.34 27.14 -15.42
C PRO A 492 -21.57 28.29 -16.09
N PRO A 493 -20.50 28.00 -16.86
CA PRO A 493 -19.89 29.03 -17.67
C PRO A 493 -20.98 29.57 -18.59
N ILE A 494 -21.22 30.88 -18.47
CA ILE A 494 -22.09 31.59 -19.38
C ILE A 494 -21.43 31.50 -20.75
N PHE A 495 -22.05 30.73 -21.65
CA PHE A 495 -22.01 30.95 -23.08
C PHE A 495 -23.44 31.07 -23.57
#